data_AF-A0A970CY71-F1
#
_entry.id   AF-A0A970CY71-F1
#
_cell.length_a   1.000
_cell.length_b   1.000
_cell.length_c   1.000
_cell.angle_alpha   90.00
_cell.angle_beta   90.00
_cell.angle_gamma   90.00
#
_symmetry.space_group_name_H-M   'P 1'
#
loop_
_entity.id
_entity.type
_entity.pdbx_description
1 polymer ?
#
loop_
_entity_poly.entity_id
_entity_poly.type
_entity_poly.pdbx_seq_one_letter_code
_entity_poly.pdbx_strand_id
1 'polypeptide(L)' 'MYVVCNKHLEDAIEEFVDTYEQPPDLYELEAVSFTDWMAPSTCNFCDRMPKYLVV' A
#
# COMPACT_ATOMS: atom_id res chain seq x y z
N MET A 1 -4.38 6.05 2.12
CA MET A 1 -4.22 4.94 1.17
C MET A 1 -2.80 4.99 0.59
N TYR A 2 -1.99 4.00 0.90
CA TYR A 2 -0.60 3.90 0.42
C TYR A 2 -0.44 2.62 -0.36
N VAL A 3 0.10 2.73 -1.57
CA VAL A 3 0.36 1.56 -2.41
C VAL A 3 1.86 1.36 -2.45
N VAL A 4 2.32 0.25 -1.88
CA VAL A 4 3.74 0.08 -1.55
C VAL A 4 4.29 -1.26 -1.98
N CYS A 5 5.57 -1.27 -2.31
CA CYS A 5 6.31 -2.51 -2.50
C CYS A 5 6.60 -3.13 -1.13
N ASN A 6 6.92 -4.44 -1.12
CA ASN A 6 7.24 -5.18 0.11
C ASN A 6 8.30 -4.47 0.99
N LYS A 7 9.24 -3.76 0.38
CA LYS A 7 10.32 -3.06 1.10
C LYS A 7 9.84 -1.83 1.89
N HIS A 8 8.83 -1.11 1.40
CA HIS A 8 8.32 0.12 2.04
C HIS A 8 6.96 -0.11 2.70
N LEU A 9 6.66 -1.37 3.00
CA LEU A 9 5.42 -1.74 3.69
C LEU A 9 5.43 -1.22 5.12
N GLU A 10 6.54 -1.43 5.82
CA GLU A 10 6.71 -1.02 7.21
C GLU A 10 6.62 0.51 7.34
N ASP A 11 7.35 1.26 6.51
CA ASP A 11 7.29 2.73 6.48
C ASP A 11 5.86 3.25 6.28
N ALA A 12 5.10 2.63 5.37
CA ALA A 12 3.73 3.03 5.08
C ALA A 12 2.77 2.75 6.22
N ILE A 13 2.97 1.65 6.95
CA ILE A 13 2.17 1.31 8.13
C ILE A 13 2.48 2.29 9.25
N GLU A 14 3.77 2.59 9.51
CA GLU A 14 4.16 3.55 10.53
C GLU A 14 3.58 4.95 10.26
N GLU A 15 3.73 5.46 9.03
CA GLU A 15 3.13 6.75 8.63
C GLU A 15 1.60 6.76 8.76
N PHE A 16 0.95 5.64 8.43
CA PHE A 16 -0.50 5.53 8.56
C PHE A 16 -0.92 5.56 10.04
N VAL A 17 -0.27 4.78 10.90
CA VAL A 17 -0.59 4.76 12.33
C VAL A 17 -0.31 6.12 12.98
N ASP A 18 0.76 6.80 12.59
CA ASP A 18 1.06 8.16 13.08
C ASP A 18 -0.01 9.18 12.64
N THR A 19 -0.46 9.10 11.38
CA THR A 19 -1.43 10.04 10.81
C THR A 19 -2.86 9.79 11.30
N TYR A 20 -3.27 8.52 11.36
CA TYR A 20 -4.65 8.12 11.59
C TYR A 20 -4.90 7.60 13.02
N GLU A 21 -3.85 7.43 13.82
CA GLU A 21 -3.89 6.87 15.19
C GLU A 21 -4.57 5.49 15.27
N GLN A 22 -4.65 4.79 14.13
CA GLN A 22 -5.39 3.54 13.96
C GLN A 22 -4.58 2.55 13.12
N PRO A 23 -4.74 1.23 13.34
CA PRO A 23 -4.10 0.22 12.52
C PRO A 23 -4.66 0.26 11.10
N PRO A 24 -3.80 0.21 10.06
CA PRO A 24 -4.27 0.10 8.68
C PRO A 24 -4.72 -1.31 8.34
N ASP A 25 -5.58 -1.41 7.33
CA ASP A 25 -5.90 -2.64 6.61
C ASP A 25 -4.88 -2.88 5.49
N LEU A 26 -4.36 -4.11 5.42
CA LEU A 26 -3.36 -4.54 4.45
C LEU A 26 -3.97 -5.48 3.41
N TYR A 27 -3.89 -5.10 2.14
CA TYR A 27 -4.34 -5.92 1.01
C TYR A 27 -3.19 -6.25 0.05
N GLU A 28 -3.11 -7.50 -0.38
CA GLU A 28 -2.16 -7.93 -1.43
C GLU A 28 -2.76 -7.69 -2.82
N LEU A 29 -2.09 -6.87 -3.63
CA LEU A 29 -2.51 -6.59 -5.01
C LEU A 29 -2.44 -7.83 -5.91
N GLU A 30 -1.56 -8.78 -5.60
CA GLU A 30 -1.39 -10.02 -6.37
C GLU A 30 -2.60 -10.96 -6.24
N ALA A 31 -3.31 -10.90 -5.10
CA ALA A 31 -4.48 -11.73 -4.81
C ALA A 31 -5.81 -11.09 -5.23
N VAL A 32 -5.82 -9.79 -5.53
CA VAL A 32 -7.05 -9.02 -5.74
C VAL A 32 -7.08 -8.48 -7.17
N SER A 33 -7.89 -9.11 -8.02
CA SER A 33 -8.19 -8.58 -9.35
C SER A 33 -9.17 -7.42 -9.21
N PHE A 34 -8.66 -6.21 -9.00
CA PHE A 34 -9.49 -5.01 -8.99
C PHE A 34 -10.04 -4.76 -10.40
N THR A 35 -11.33 -5.01 -10.62
CA THR A 35 -12.00 -4.78 -11.91
C THR A 35 -12.26 -3.30 -12.21
N ASP A 36 -12.29 -2.44 -11.18
CA ASP A 36 -12.70 -1.02 -11.30
C ASP A 36 -11.70 -0.02 -10.69
N TRP A 37 -10.64 -0.50 -10.04
CA TRP A 37 -9.63 0.36 -9.41
C TRP A 37 -8.28 0.19 -10.11
N MET A 38 -7.82 1.21 -10.84
CA MET A 38 -6.44 1.28 -11.31
C MET A 38 -5.53 1.59 -10.13
N ALA A 39 -5.08 0.55 -9.42
CA ALA A 39 -4.05 0.73 -8.41
C ALA A 39 -2.84 1.42 -9.08
N PRO A 40 -2.24 2.44 -8.45
CA PRO A 40 -1.05 3.08 -8.99
C PRO A 40 0.00 2.03 -9.32
N SER A 41 0.60 2.15 -10.50
CA SER A 41 1.53 1.14 -11.03
C SER A 41 2.90 1.15 -10.35
N THR A 42 3.13 2.11 -9.45
CA THR A 42 4.40 2.34 -8.75
C THR A 42 4.16 2.55 -7.27
N CYS A 43 5.13 2.16 -6.46
CA CYS A 43 5.12 2.36 -5.02
C CYS A 43 5.16 3.86 -4.67
N ASN A 44 4.43 4.25 -3.62
CA ASN A 44 4.41 5.63 -3.12
C ASN A 44 5.80 6.13 -2.66
N PHE A 45 6.70 5.22 -2.29
CA PHE A 45 8.03 5.53 -1.77
C PHE A 45 9.15 5.25 -2.80
N CYS A 46 8.86 4.58 -3.93
CA CYS A 46 9.84 4.31 -4.98
C CYS A 46 9.20 3.89 -6.31
N ASP A 47 9.96 3.90 -7.39
CA ASP A 47 9.50 3.48 -8.73
C ASP A 47 9.36 1.95 -8.91
N ARG A 48 9.29 1.17 -7.83
CA ARG A 48 9.10 -0.29 -7.90
C ARG A 48 7.64 -0.65 -8.03
N MET A 49 7.39 -1.81 -8.61
CA MET A 49 6.06 -2.41 -8.66
C MET A 49 5.52 -2.60 -7.23
N PRO A 50 4.37 -2.02 -6.89
CA PRO A 50 3.77 -2.21 -5.60
C PRO A 50 3.21 -3.63 -5.46
N LYS A 51 3.14 -4.11 -4.23
CA LYS A 51 2.58 -5.42 -3.89
C LYS A 51 1.45 -5.32 -2.88
N TYR A 52 1.45 -4.27 -2.07
CA TYR A 52 0.53 -4.10 -0.96
C TYR A 52 -0.20 -2.76 -1.07
N LEU A 53 -1.45 -2.76 -0.60
CA LEU A 53 -2.28 -1.59 -0.39
C LEU A 53 -2.54 -1.47 1.11
N VAL A 54 -2.21 -0.31 1.68
CA VAL A 54 -2.38 0.07 3.09
C VAL A 54 -3.49 1.12 3.15
N VAL A 55 -4.62 0.82 3.76
CA VAL A 55 -5.82 1.70 3.81
C VAL A 55 -6.45 1.80 5.18
#